data_AF-A0A9E2ATI2-F1
#
_entry.id   AF-A0A9E2ATI2-F1
#
_cell.length_a   1.000
_cell.length_b   1.000
_cell.length_c   1.000
_cell.angle_alpha   90.00
_cell.angle_beta   90.00
_cell.angle_gamma   90.00
#
_symmetry.space_group_name_H-M   'P 1'
#
loop_
_entity.id
_entity.type
_entity.pdbx_description
1 polymer ?
#
loop_
_entity_poly.entity_id
_entity_poly.type
_entity_poly.pdbx_seq_one_letter_code
_entity_poly.pdbx_strand_id
1 'polypeptide(L)'
;MNLFWIDVFRDREVDYQTFLTALTMAGTNSSYILDEDPYKVYEMLLRNFLNGKKSVILDSDFSSEELRTLGLRDSYLTQGKYFQMDLKQEYPTFNAIIKYLQDQSQNLEIEIYTSGTTGKPKSISQSLKNLTRAVQI
;
A
#
# COMPACT_ATOMS: atom_id res chain seq x y z
N MET A 1 16.70 11.09 16.95
CA MET A 1 15.56 10.92 16.02
C MET A 1 15.94 9.81 15.07
N ASN A 2 15.17 8.73 15.02
CA ASN A 2 15.45 7.62 14.12
C ASN A 2 14.59 7.81 12.88
N LEU A 3 15.23 8.03 11.74
CA LEU A 3 14.55 8.29 10.48
C LEU A 3 14.03 6.98 9.88
N PHE A 4 12.82 7.03 9.33
CA PHE A 4 12.19 5.91 8.63
C PHE A 4 12.23 6.11 7.11
N TRP A 5 11.86 7.32 6.65
CA TRP A 5 11.80 7.65 5.23
C TRP A 5 12.37 9.05 4.99
N ILE A 6 13.19 9.17 3.94
CA ILE A 6 13.72 10.45 3.47
C ILE A 6 13.53 10.49 1.95
N ASP A 7 12.83 11.51 1.46
CA ASP A 7 12.74 11.85 0.05
C ASP A 7 13.06 13.35 -0.11
N VAL A 8 14.30 13.63 -0.55
CA VAL A 8 14.82 14.99 -0.72
C VAL A 8 14.10 15.73 -1.85
N PHE A 9 13.65 15.02 -2.90
CA PHE A 9 12.99 15.65 -4.04
C PHE A 9 11.58 16.13 -3.68
N ARG A 10 10.93 15.47 -2.73
CA ARG A 10 9.59 15.82 -2.24
C ARG A 10 9.61 16.57 -0.90
N ASP A 11 10.79 17.01 -0.44
CA ASP A 11 11.00 17.68 0.86
C ASP A 11 10.33 16.92 2.03
N ARG A 12 10.57 15.61 2.09
CA ARG A 12 9.92 14.71 3.04
C ARG A 12 10.95 14.03 3.94
N GLU A 13 10.80 14.21 5.23
CA GLU A 13 11.49 13.47 6.29
C GLU A 13 10.45 12.91 7.25
N VAL A 14 10.45 11.60 7.46
CA VAL A 14 9.51 10.91 8.34
C VAL A 14 10.29 10.04 9.31
N ASP A 15 10.13 10.28 10.61
CA ASP A 15 10.67 9.42 11.65
C ASP A 15 9.76 8.22 11.94
N TYR A 16 10.28 7.23 12.67
CA TYR A 16 9.50 6.04 13.02
C TYR A 16 8.21 6.38 13.77
N GLN A 17 8.23 7.32 14.73
CA GLN A 17 7.05 7.62 15.55
C GLN A 17 5.92 8.25 14.72
N THR A 18 6.29 9.15 13.82
CA THR A 18 5.40 9.78 12.86
C THR A 18 4.81 8.73 11.92
N PHE A 19 5.64 7.82 11.41
CA PHE A 19 5.16 6.75 10.54
C PHE A 19 4.22 5.78 11.26
N LEU A 20 4.55 5.35 12.49
CA LEU A 20 3.66 4.51 13.31
C LEU A 20 2.30 5.18 13.53
N THR A 21 2.31 6.48 13.80
CA THR A 21 1.09 7.27 13.98
C THR A 21 0.28 7.31 12.69
N ALA A 22 0.92 7.53 11.53
CA ALA A 22 0.24 7.54 10.23
C ALA A 22 -0.40 6.18 9.89
N LEU A 23 0.28 5.07 10.21
CA LEU A 23 -0.25 3.72 9.98
C LEU A 23 -1.46 3.38 10.84
N THR A 24 -1.53 3.91 12.06
CA THR A 24 -2.51 3.50 13.06
C THR A 24 -3.65 4.49 13.24
N MET A 25 -3.47 5.78 12.95
CA MET A 25 -4.51 6.77 13.13
C MET A 25 -5.75 6.49 12.25
N ALA A 26 -6.92 6.87 12.77
CA ALA A 26 -8.15 6.81 11.99
C ALA A 26 -8.05 7.70 10.74
N GLY A 27 -8.65 7.27 9.63
CA GLY A 27 -8.63 8.03 8.39
C GLY A 27 -9.09 7.24 7.19
N THR A 28 -9.22 7.92 6.05
CA THR A 28 -9.58 7.27 4.79
C THR A 28 -8.37 6.58 4.16
N ASN A 29 -8.58 5.36 3.65
CA ASN A 29 -7.61 4.66 2.82
C ASN A 29 -8.32 4.04 1.61
N SER A 30 -7.56 3.46 0.66
CA SER A 30 -8.11 2.84 -0.54
C SER A 30 -7.43 1.51 -0.85
N SER A 31 -8.22 0.50 -1.22
CA SER A 31 -7.71 -0.75 -1.79
C SER A 31 -7.04 -0.56 -3.15
N TYR A 32 -7.43 0.45 -3.92
CA TYR A 32 -6.75 0.83 -5.16
C TYR A 32 -5.80 1.99 -4.89
N ILE A 33 -4.51 1.76 -5.09
CA ILE A 33 -3.43 2.69 -4.83
C ILE A 33 -2.92 3.21 -6.17
N LEU A 34 -3.24 4.46 -6.48
CA LEU A 34 -2.79 5.19 -7.66
C LEU A 34 -2.20 6.52 -7.17
N ASP A 35 -0.91 6.54 -6.89
CA ASP A 35 -0.20 7.73 -6.39
C ASP A 35 1.25 7.68 -6.88
N GLU A 36 1.80 8.84 -7.26
CA GLU A 36 3.18 9.00 -7.71
C GLU A 36 4.19 9.14 -6.56
N ASP A 37 3.72 9.38 -5.33
CA ASP A 37 4.54 9.50 -4.13
C ASP A 37 4.78 8.10 -3.52
N PRO A 38 6.01 7.56 -3.60
CA PRO A 38 6.28 6.20 -3.13
C PRO A 38 6.04 6.03 -1.62
N TYR A 39 6.19 7.10 -0.82
CA TYR A 39 5.88 7.05 0.61
C TYR A 39 4.38 6.81 0.82
N LYS A 40 3.52 7.51 0.07
CA LYS A 40 2.07 7.32 0.19
C LYS A 40 1.64 5.94 -0.28
N VAL A 41 2.22 5.46 -1.39
CA VAL A 41 1.98 4.08 -1.86
C VAL A 41 2.31 3.08 -0.76
N TYR A 42 3.46 3.25 -0.09
CA TYR A 42 3.89 2.38 0.99
C TYR A 42 3.01 2.49 2.25
N GLU A 43 2.62 3.71 2.65
CA GLU A 43 1.70 3.95 3.77
C GLU A 43 0.34 3.28 3.52
N MET A 44 -0.27 3.53 2.36
CA MET A 44 -1.57 2.98 1.99
C MET A 44 -1.55 1.45 1.92
N LEU A 45 -0.47 0.88 1.38
CA LEU A 45 -0.24 -0.56 1.31
C LEU A 45 -0.20 -1.18 2.72
N LEU A 46 0.60 -0.63 3.63
CA LEU A 46 0.68 -1.16 4.99
C LEU A 46 -0.64 -0.98 5.74
N ARG A 47 -1.32 0.16 5.58
CA ARG A 47 -2.66 0.37 6.14
C ARG A 47 -3.66 -0.66 5.61
N ASN A 48 -3.64 -0.98 4.32
CA ASN A 48 -4.47 -2.06 3.76
C ASN A 48 -4.20 -3.39 4.45
N PHE A 49 -2.92 -3.76 4.63
CA PHE A 49 -2.57 -4.99 5.33
C PHE A 49 -3.09 -5.02 6.78
N LEU A 50 -2.91 -3.93 7.54
CA LEU A 50 -3.40 -3.83 8.92
C LEU A 50 -4.93 -3.92 9.04
N ASN A 51 -5.65 -3.61 7.97
CA ASN A 51 -7.12 -3.72 7.91
C ASN A 51 -7.59 -5.00 7.19
N GLY A 52 -6.69 -5.93 6.86
CA GLY A 52 -7.02 -7.15 6.12
C GLY A 52 -7.61 -6.88 4.73
N LYS A 53 -7.29 -5.73 4.13
CA LYS A 53 -7.75 -5.32 2.80
C LYS A 53 -6.74 -5.74 1.74
N LYS A 54 -7.25 -6.18 0.59
CA LYS A 54 -6.42 -6.36 -0.61
C LYS A 54 -5.86 -5.01 -1.05
N SER A 55 -4.61 -5.02 -1.49
CA SER A 55 -3.99 -3.87 -2.18
C SER A 55 -3.90 -4.15 -3.66
N VAL A 56 -4.41 -3.22 -4.46
CA VAL A 56 -4.26 -3.17 -5.92
C VAL A 56 -3.45 -1.93 -6.24
N ILE A 57 -2.17 -2.10 -6.57
CA ILE A 57 -1.27 -1.02 -6.93
C ILE A 57 -1.38 -0.80 -8.44
N LEU A 58 -1.68 0.43 -8.82
CA LEU A 58 -1.80 0.88 -10.20
C LEU A 58 -0.59 1.77 -10.51
N ASP A 59 0.01 1.56 -11.68
CA ASP A 59 1.06 2.43 -12.21
C ASP A 59 0.57 3.90 -12.24
N SER A 60 1.36 4.82 -11.70
CA SER A 60 0.98 6.24 -11.60
C SER A 60 0.83 6.90 -12.97
N ASP A 61 1.50 6.34 -13.98
CA ASP A 61 1.48 6.85 -15.35
C ASP A 61 0.22 6.42 -16.12
N PHE A 62 -0.67 5.62 -15.52
CA PHE A 62 -1.92 5.24 -16.17
C PHE A 62 -2.84 6.45 -16.38
N SER A 63 -3.19 6.67 -17.63
CA SER A 63 -4.29 7.56 -18.01
C SER A 63 -5.65 6.98 -17.62
N SER A 64 -6.66 7.84 -17.48
CA SER A 64 -8.04 7.41 -17.22
C SER A 64 -8.56 6.44 -18.30
N GLU A 65 -8.12 6.57 -19.54
CA GLU A 65 -8.53 5.68 -20.63
C GLU A 65 -7.88 4.30 -20.53
N GLU A 66 -6.63 4.21 -20.09
CA GLU A 66 -5.97 2.93 -19.80
C GLU A 66 -6.62 2.21 -18.62
N LEU A 67 -6.97 2.94 -17.56
CA LEU A 67 -7.72 2.40 -16.42
C LEU A 67 -9.10 1.87 -16.87
N ARG A 68 -9.81 2.61 -17.72
CA ARG A 68 -11.09 2.14 -18.31
C ARG A 68 -10.92 0.88 -19.15
N THR A 69 -9.84 0.80 -19.94
CA THR A 69 -9.52 -0.37 -20.78
C THR A 69 -9.22 -1.61 -19.93
N LEU A 70 -8.71 -1.42 -18.71
CA LEU A 70 -8.52 -2.49 -17.71
C LEU A 70 -9.81 -2.94 -17.02
N GLY A 71 -10.96 -2.36 -17.36
CA GLY A 71 -12.22 -2.58 -16.65
C GLY A 71 -12.29 -1.87 -15.29
N LEU A 72 -11.25 -1.11 -14.93
CA LEU A 72 -11.20 -0.26 -13.73
C LEU A 72 -11.87 1.08 -14.05
N ARG A 73 -13.20 1.10 -14.03
CA ARG A 73 -13.96 2.36 -14.12
C ARG A 73 -13.61 3.28 -12.95
N ASP A 74 -13.73 4.60 -13.11
CA ASP A 74 -13.51 5.60 -12.04
C ASP A 74 -14.28 5.29 -10.74
N SER A 75 -15.40 4.58 -10.86
CA SER A 75 -16.18 4.09 -9.72
C SER A 75 -15.41 3.14 -8.82
N TYR A 76 -14.44 2.36 -9.31
CA TYR A 76 -13.62 1.45 -8.50
C TYR A 76 -12.66 2.19 -7.57
N LEU A 77 -12.05 3.28 -8.04
CA LEU A 77 -11.22 4.14 -7.19
C LEU A 77 -12.04 4.77 -6.06
N THR A 78 -13.34 4.98 -6.28
CA THR A 78 -14.26 5.49 -5.25
C THR A 78 -14.82 4.38 -4.36
N GLN A 79 -15.13 3.21 -4.92
CA GLN A 79 -15.65 2.03 -4.20
C GLN A 79 -14.58 1.35 -3.34
N GLY A 80 -13.31 1.44 -3.73
CA GLY A 80 -12.20 0.91 -2.95
C GLY A 80 -11.85 1.74 -1.72
N LYS A 81 -12.42 2.96 -1.60
CA LYS A 81 -12.22 3.80 -0.42
C LYS A 81 -12.96 3.22 0.78
N TYR A 82 -12.28 3.20 1.91
CA TYR A 82 -12.86 2.82 3.19
C TYR A 82 -12.30 3.71 4.29
N PHE A 83 -12.99 3.72 5.43
CA PHE A 83 -12.52 4.37 6.63
C PHE A 83 -11.83 3.35 7.53
N GLN A 84 -10.56 3.57 7.83
CA GLN A 84 -9.80 2.85 8.85
C GLN A 84 -10.11 3.49 10.22
N MET A 85 -10.43 2.66 11.21
CA MET A 85 -10.57 3.06 12.61
C MET A 85 -9.20 3.34 13.24
N ASP A 86 -9.15 3.98 14.41
CA ASP A 86 -7.88 4.12 15.15
C ASP A 86 -7.43 2.74 15.62
N LEU A 87 -6.22 2.34 15.21
CA LEU A 87 -5.60 1.04 15.48
C LEU A 87 -4.46 1.13 16.51
N LYS A 88 -4.31 2.25 17.23
CA LYS A 88 -3.20 2.44 18.19
C LYS A 88 -3.22 1.42 19.32
N GLN A 89 -4.40 0.93 19.70
CA GLN A 89 -4.53 -0.08 20.76
C GLN A 89 -4.14 -1.48 20.25
N GLU A 90 -4.51 -1.82 19.02
CA GLU A 90 -4.13 -3.08 18.36
C GLU A 90 -2.64 -3.12 18.02
N TYR A 91 -2.09 -1.99 17.56
CA TYR A 91 -0.72 -1.86 17.08
C TYR A 91 0.04 -0.71 17.76
N PRO A 92 0.31 -0.81 19.08
CA PRO A 92 0.95 0.27 19.84
C PRO A 92 2.43 0.46 19.49
N THR A 93 3.05 -0.48 18.77
CA THR A 93 4.48 -0.47 18.43
C THR A 93 4.73 -1.09 17.05
N PHE A 94 5.87 -0.77 16.43
CA PHE A 94 6.29 -1.46 15.19
C PHE A 94 6.44 -2.96 15.36
N ASN A 95 6.90 -3.43 16.52
CA ASN A 95 7.05 -4.87 16.76
C ASN A 95 5.69 -5.58 16.69
N ALA A 96 4.61 -4.95 17.13
CA ALA A 96 3.25 -5.49 16.99
C ALA A 96 2.84 -5.56 15.51
N ILE A 97 3.13 -4.52 14.72
CA ILE A 97 2.89 -4.49 13.26
C ILE A 97 3.67 -5.60 12.56
N ILE A 98 4.99 -5.68 12.82
CA ILE A 98 5.88 -6.67 12.19
C ILE A 98 5.40 -8.09 12.52
N LYS A 99 5.08 -8.36 13.78
CA LYS A 99 4.55 -9.66 14.20
C LYS A 99 3.27 -10.01 13.44
N TYR A 100 2.32 -9.08 13.35
CA TYR A 100 1.09 -9.28 12.59
C TYR A 100 1.36 -9.59 11.12
N LEU A 101 2.22 -8.81 10.46
CA LEU A 101 2.57 -9.01 9.05
C LEU A 101 3.24 -10.38 8.80
N GLN A 102 4.10 -10.83 9.73
CA GLN A 102 4.73 -12.16 9.65
C GLN A 102 3.68 -13.27 9.82
N ASP A 103 2.85 -13.18 10.85
CA ASP A 103 1.81 -14.16 11.17
C ASP A 103 0.78 -14.28 10.04
N GLN A 104 0.48 -13.18 9.34
CA GLN A 104 -0.50 -13.13 8.23
C GLN A 104 0.13 -13.15 6.83
N SER A 105 1.45 -13.37 6.71
CA SER A 105 2.19 -13.22 5.45
C SER A 105 1.69 -14.08 4.28
N GLN A 106 0.99 -15.20 4.55
CA GLN A 106 0.36 -16.02 3.50
C GLN A 106 -0.93 -15.39 2.94
N ASN A 107 -1.67 -14.67 3.78
CA ASN A 107 -3.02 -14.18 3.50
C ASN A 107 -3.02 -12.75 2.95
N LEU A 108 -1.93 -12.01 3.21
CA LEU A 108 -1.76 -10.65 2.73
C LEU A 108 -1.28 -10.69 1.28
N GLU A 109 -2.08 -10.16 0.36
CA GLU A 109 -1.81 -10.17 -1.08
C GLU A 109 -1.75 -8.75 -1.65
N ILE A 110 -0.86 -8.58 -2.62
CA ILE A 110 -0.75 -7.40 -3.47
C ILE A 110 -1.01 -7.82 -4.91
N GLU A 111 -1.85 -7.07 -5.60
CA GLU A 111 -1.98 -7.13 -7.05
C GLU A 111 -1.36 -5.86 -7.65
N ILE A 112 -0.49 -6.01 -8.64
CA ILE A 112 0.21 -4.89 -9.28
C ILE A 112 -0.17 -4.87 -10.75
N TYR A 113 -0.67 -3.73 -11.23
CA TYR A 113 -0.89 -3.45 -12.65
C TYR A 113 0.23 -2.56 -13.16
N THR A 114 0.87 -2.98 -14.25
CA THR A 114 1.93 -2.21 -14.92
C THR A 114 1.55 -1.96 -16.38
N SER A 115 1.95 -0.82 -16.93
CA SER A 115 1.61 -0.35 -18.28
C SER A 115 1.84 -1.39 -19.39
N GLY A 116 2.84 -2.28 -19.24
CA GLY A 116 3.05 -3.45 -20.09
C GLY A 116 3.40 -3.09 -21.54
N THR A 117 4.58 -3.50 -22.01
CA THR A 117 5.10 -3.13 -23.35
C THR A 117 4.28 -3.63 -24.55
N THR A 118 3.31 -4.53 -24.33
CA THR A 118 2.47 -5.14 -25.38
C THR A 118 1.07 -4.52 -25.50
N GLY A 119 0.81 -3.38 -24.86
CA GLY A 119 -0.44 -2.62 -24.98
C GLY A 119 -1.66 -3.19 -24.24
N LYS A 120 -1.49 -4.30 -23.50
CA LYS A 120 -2.49 -4.83 -22.56
C LYS A 120 -1.84 -4.93 -21.18
N PRO A 121 -2.26 -4.12 -20.20
CA PRO A 121 -1.66 -4.17 -18.89
C PRO A 121 -2.00 -5.52 -18.23
N LYS A 122 -1.02 -6.14 -17.58
CA LYS A 122 -1.16 -7.44 -16.92
C LYS A 122 -1.10 -7.22 -15.42
N SER A 123 -1.98 -7.89 -14.68
CA SER A 123 -1.89 -7.93 -13.23
C SER A 123 -0.97 -9.06 -12.77
N ILE A 124 -0.16 -8.77 -11.74
CA ILE A 124 0.69 -9.73 -11.06
C ILE A 124 0.25 -9.75 -9.61
N SER A 125 -0.20 -10.92 -9.13
CA SER A 125 -0.56 -11.12 -7.72
C SER A 125 0.57 -11.82 -6.98
N GLN A 126 0.93 -11.30 -5.82
CA GLN A 126 1.94 -11.88 -4.93
C GLN A 126 1.45 -11.80 -3.47
N SER A 127 1.66 -12.88 -2.72
CA SER A 127 1.53 -12.83 -1.27
C SER A 127 2.73 -12.11 -0.66
N LEU A 128 2.55 -11.52 0.53
CA LEU A 128 3.63 -10.88 1.27
C LEU A 128 4.80 -11.86 1.50
N LYS A 129 4.50 -13.13 1.82
CA LYS A 129 5.53 -14.19 1.94
C LYS A 129 6.39 -14.32 0.68
N ASN A 130 5.77 -14.32 -0.50
CA ASN A 130 6.51 -14.48 -1.75
C ASN A 130 7.36 -13.24 -2.05
N LEU A 131 6.83 -12.04 -1.79
CA LEU A 131 7.56 -10.79 -1.95
C LEU A 131 8.79 -10.73 -1.03
N THR A 132 8.62 -11.06 0.25
CA THR A 132 9.72 -10.98 1.22
C THR A 132 10.74 -12.10 1.08
N ARG A 133 10.42 -13.20 0.40
CA ARG A 133 11.38 -14.30 0.16
C ARG A 133 12.59 -13.85 -0.65
N ALA A 134 12.42 -12.87 -1.54
CA ALA A 134 13.50 -12.30 -2.34
C ALA A 134 14.37 -11.30 -1.55
N VAL A 135 13.90 -10.86 -0.38
CA VAL A 135 14.61 -9.94 0.51
C VAL A 135 15.44 -10.79 1.49
N GLN A 136 16.71 -10.98 1.17
CA GLN A 136 17.70 -11.51 2.13
C GLN A 136 18.23 -10.34 2.95
N ILE A 137 18.15 -10.46 4.28
CA ILE A 137 18.73 -9.50 5.25
C ILE A 137 20.10 -10.02 5.64
#